data_AF-A0A9P4N4I8-F1
#
_entry.id   AF-A0A9P4N4I8-F1
#
_cell.length_a   1.000
_cell.length_b   1.000
_cell.length_c   1.000
_cell.angle_alpha   90.00
_cell.angle_beta   90.00
_cell.angle_gamma   90.00
#
_symmetry.space_group_name_H-M   'P 1'
#
loop_
_entity.id
_entity.type
_entity.pdbx_description
1 polymer ?
#
loop_
_entity_poly.entity_id
_entity_poly.type
_entity_poly.pdbx_seq_one_letter_code
_entity_poly.pdbx_strand_id
1 'polypeptide(L)'
;LSTPLLVHALAVSINMSAETATTFAGIGLSASRDPASGTFDLDDLNRHNIVEHDASLSRRDFALNGASQAFSAEIFAETLAHLGDAEDITIPAAAAARYGRVETERKRNENFTYGARQQFASYLESALYYQALRDARTGKTPVDFFKVLFEQERLPYKEGWR
;
A
#
# COMPACT_ATOMS: atom_id res chain seq x y z
N LEU A 1 -6.87 2.36 17.11
CA LEU A 1 -5.54 1.67 17.12
C LEU A 1 -4.52 2.49 17.90
N SER A 2 -3.82 1.88 18.86
CA SER A 2 -2.71 2.52 19.61
C SER A 2 -1.35 2.07 19.08
N THR A 3 -0.29 2.84 19.37
CA THR A 3 1.09 2.47 18.99
C THR A 3 1.50 1.07 19.48
N PRO A 4 1.33 0.70 20.76
CA PRO A 4 1.74 -0.63 21.22
C PRO A 4 0.97 -1.75 20.52
N LEU A 5 -0.33 -1.56 20.26
CA LEU A 5 -1.16 -2.54 19.56
C LEU A 5 -0.68 -2.74 18.12
N LEU A 6 -0.42 -1.66 17.39
CA LEU A 6 0.03 -1.75 16.01
C LEU A 6 1.42 -2.39 15.91
N VAL A 7 2.36 -1.99 16.79
CA VAL A 7 3.70 -2.57 16.85
C VAL A 7 3.65 -4.06 17.11
N HIS A 8 2.85 -4.50 18.09
CA HIS A 8 2.68 -5.91 18.36
C HIS A 8 2.07 -6.65 17.16
N ALA A 9 0.98 -6.14 16.59
CA ALA A 9 0.30 -6.77 15.47
C ALA A 9 1.20 -6.94 14.24
N LEU A 10 1.94 -5.90 13.84
CA LEU A 10 2.82 -5.96 12.67
C LEU A 10 4.06 -6.86 12.91
N ALA A 11 4.58 -6.88 14.13
CA ALA A 11 5.68 -7.77 14.49
C ALA A 11 5.27 -9.25 14.39
N VAL A 12 4.12 -9.63 14.96
CA VAL A 12 3.71 -11.05 14.99
C VAL A 12 3.11 -11.54 13.66
N SER A 13 2.54 -10.65 12.84
CA SER A 13 1.86 -11.03 11.60
C SER A 13 2.75 -11.05 10.38
N ILE A 14 3.67 -10.08 10.25
CA ILE A 14 4.51 -9.90 9.06
C ILE A 14 5.98 -9.66 9.39
N ASN A 15 6.40 -9.99 10.62
CA ASN A 15 7.79 -9.88 11.08
C ASN A 15 8.39 -8.47 10.88
N MET A 16 7.57 -7.44 11.07
CA MET A 16 8.02 -6.05 10.97
C MET A 16 8.79 -5.63 12.22
N SER A 17 9.91 -4.91 12.05
CA SER A 17 10.68 -4.41 13.18
C SER A 17 9.87 -3.38 13.99
N ALA A 18 10.17 -3.28 15.29
CA ALA A 18 9.49 -2.35 16.17
C ALA A 18 9.68 -0.88 15.74
N GLU A 19 10.86 -0.54 15.20
CA GLU A 19 11.17 0.80 14.71
C GLU A 19 10.31 1.18 13.50
N THR A 20 10.20 0.29 12.51
CA THR A 20 9.36 0.51 11.33
C THR A 20 7.88 0.57 11.71
N ALA A 21 7.40 -0.36 12.55
CA ALA A 21 6.02 -0.37 12.99
C ALA A 21 5.65 0.86 13.84
N THR A 22 6.57 1.36 14.68
CA THR A 22 6.38 2.59 15.45
C THR A 22 6.30 3.82 14.53
N THR A 23 7.09 3.83 13.45
CA THR A 23 7.02 4.89 12.43
C THR A 23 5.63 4.91 11.78
N PHE A 24 5.07 3.75 11.44
CA PHE A 24 3.71 3.68 10.89
C PHE A 24 2.63 4.06 11.90
N ALA A 25 2.80 3.73 13.18
CA ALA A 25 1.89 4.20 14.22
C ALA A 25 1.90 5.73 14.32
N GLY A 26 3.08 6.37 14.25
CA GLY A 26 3.21 7.83 14.23
C GLY A 26 2.52 8.46 13.01
N ILE A 27 2.67 7.85 11.84
CA ILE A 27 1.99 8.28 10.61
C ILE A 27 0.46 8.17 10.78
N GLY A 28 -0.04 7.05 11.30
CA GLY A 28 -1.47 6.86 11.57
C GLY A 28 -2.03 7.87 12.58
N LEU A 29 -1.31 8.14 13.66
CA LEU A 29 -1.68 9.15 14.64
C LEU A 29 -1.72 10.56 14.04
N SER A 30 -0.84 10.87 13.08
CA SER A 30 -0.88 12.16 12.36
C SER A 30 -2.15 12.34 11.51
N ALA A 31 -2.80 11.24 11.12
CA ALA A 31 -4.07 11.24 10.42
C ALA A 31 -5.29 11.22 11.35
N SER A 32 -5.10 10.95 12.65
CA SER A 32 -6.20 10.92 13.62
C SER A 32 -7.00 12.22 13.63
N ARG A 33 -8.32 12.09 13.75
CA ARG A 33 -9.22 13.23 14.00
C ARG A 33 -9.18 13.70 15.46
N ASP A 34 -8.71 12.85 16.36
CA ASP A 34 -8.43 13.18 17.76
C ASP A 34 -7.03 12.66 18.18
N PRO A 35 -5.96 13.37 17.80
CA PRO A 35 -4.60 12.96 18.15
C PRO A 35 -4.33 12.90 19.66
N ALA A 36 -5.09 13.66 20.47
CA ALA A 36 -4.93 13.69 21.92
C ALA A 36 -5.34 12.37 22.58
N SER A 37 -6.20 11.59 21.93
CA SER A 37 -6.57 10.23 22.37
C SER A 37 -5.38 9.25 22.38
N GLY A 38 -4.29 9.56 21.68
CA GLY A 38 -3.17 8.63 21.46
C GLY A 38 -3.54 7.42 20.59
N THR A 39 -4.66 7.51 19.87
CA THR A 39 -5.16 6.46 18.97
C THR A 39 -5.68 7.04 17.65
N PHE A 40 -5.82 6.17 16.64
CA PHE A 40 -6.45 6.48 15.36
C PHE A 40 -7.28 5.30 14.87
N ASP A 41 -8.33 5.54 14.11
CA ASP A 41 -9.10 4.49 13.43
C ASP A 41 -8.60 4.28 12.00
N LEU A 42 -8.86 3.12 11.40
CA LEU A 42 -8.44 2.87 10.01
C LEU A 42 -9.05 3.88 9.03
N ASP A 43 -10.28 4.35 9.31
CA ASP A 43 -10.96 5.40 8.52
C ASP A 43 -10.32 6.78 8.65
N ASP A 44 -9.46 7.02 9.65
CA ASP A 44 -8.65 8.23 9.71
C ASP A 44 -7.59 8.26 8.60
N LEU A 45 -7.12 7.09 8.15
CA LEU A 45 -6.09 6.98 7.10
C LEU A 45 -6.60 7.41 5.72
N ASN A 46 -7.93 7.42 5.50
CA ASN A 46 -8.56 7.86 4.25
C ASN A 46 -8.50 9.38 4.03
N ARG A 47 -7.93 10.14 4.98
CA ARG A 47 -7.76 11.59 4.83
C ARG A 47 -6.73 11.89 3.75
N HIS A 48 -7.24 12.47 2.66
CA HIS A 48 -6.46 12.82 1.49
C HIS A 48 -5.27 13.73 1.80
N ASN A 49 -4.12 13.39 1.21
CA ASN A 49 -2.83 14.06 1.36
C ASN A 49 -2.21 14.05 2.76
N ILE A 50 -2.68 13.19 3.66
CA ILE A 50 -1.98 12.88 4.93
C ILE A 50 -1.21 11.56 4.79
N VAL A 51 -1.92 10.46 4.59
CA VAL A 51 -1.33 9.15 4.30
C VAL A 51 -1.77 8.73 2.90
N GLU A 52 -3.09 8.74 2.69
CA GLU A 52 -3.71 8.55 1.40
C GLU A 52 -3.23 9.58 0.36
N HIS A 53 -3.01 9.11 -0.86
CA HIS A 53 -2.51 9.90 -1.97
C HIS A 53 -2.97 9.36 -3.34
N ASP A 54 -2.94 10.25 -4.32
CA ASP A 54 -3.23 9.94 -5.73
C ASP A 54 -2.24 8.93 -6.34
N ALA A 55 -2.61 8.33 -7.46
CA ALA A 55 -1.86 7.28 -8.16
C ALA A 55 -1.65 6.00 -7.34
N SER A 56 -2.64 5.65 -6.52
CA SER A 56 -2.70 4.38 -5.80
C SER A 56 -2.70 3.17 -6.74
N LEU A 57 -2.18 2.03 -6.25
CA LEU A 57 -2.06 0.79 -7.02
C LEU A 57 -3.40 0.05 -7.20
N SER A 58 -4.36 0.28 -6.30
CA SER A 58 -5.65 -0.43 -6.31
C SER A 58 -6.85 0.42 -5.90
N ARG A 59 -6.65 1.72 -5.64
CA ARG A 59 -7.70 2.66 -5.21
C ARG A 59 -7.79 3.78 -6.23
N ARG A 60 -9.00 4.31 -6.41
CA ARG A 60 -9.22 5.51 -7.24
C ARG A 60 -8.71 6.73 -6.50
N ASP A 61 -8.25 7.73 -7.26
CA ASP A 61 -7.87 9.03 -6.71
C ASP A 61 -9.06 9.72 -6.02
N PHE A 62 -8.76 10.53 -5.01
CA PHE A 62 -9.79 11.19 -4.19
C PHE A 62 -10.76 12.02 -5.04
N ALA A 63 -10.24 12.81 -5.98
CA ALA A 63 -11.02 13.65 -6.88
C ALA A 63 -11.82 12.86 -7.93
N LEU A 64 -11.55 11.57 -8.10
CA LEU A 64 -12.22 10.66 -9.03
C LEU A 64 -13.16 9.68 -8.30
N ASN A 65 -13.81 10.16 -7.24
CA ASN A 65 -14.71 9.40 -6.36
C ASN A 65 -13.99 8.30 -5.55
N GLY A 66 -12.74 8.54 -5.17
CA GLY A 66 -11.90 7.62 -4.38
C GLY A 66 -11.93 7.81 -2.87
N ALA A 67 -12.76 8.72 -2.33
CA ALA A 67 -12.70 9.11 -0.92
C ALA A 67 -12.91 7.95 0.08
N SER A 68 -13.64 6.89 -0.29
CA SER A 68 -13.86 5.73 0.59
C SER A 68 -12.68 4.76 0.63
N GLN A 69 -11.68 4.93 -0.25
CA GLN A 69 -10.52 4.04 -0.40
C GLN A 69 -10.89 2.55 -0.61
N ALA A 70 -12.09 2.31 -1.17
CA ALA A 70 -12.52 0.99 -1.57
C ALA A 70 -11.61 0.42 -2.67
N PHE A 71 -11.37 -0.89 -2.61
CA PHE A 71 -10.65 -1.60 -3.67
C PHE A 71 -11.34 -1.40 -5.02
N SER A 72 -10.54 -1.08 -6.05
CA SER A 72 -10.98 -0.88 -7.43
C SER A 72 -10.28 -1.90 -8.32
N ALA A 73 -11.05 -2.92 -8.75
CA ALA A 73 -10.56 -3.95 -9.65
C ALA A 73 -10.04 -3.38 -10.98
N GLU A 74 -10.64 -2.29 -11.48
CA GLU A 74 -10.18 -1.58 -12.68
C GLU A 74 -8.76 -1.02 -12.49
N ILE A 75 -8.53 -0.32 -11.37
CA ILE A 75 -7.24 0.31 -11.07
C ILE A 75 -6.18 -0.77 -10.79
N PHE A 76 -6.56 -1.83 -10.08
CA PHE A 76 -5.65 -2.93 -9.83
C PHE A 76 -5.30 -3.69 -11.10
N ALA A 77 -6.24 -3.85 -12.04
CA ALA A 77 -5.97 -4.43 -13.36
C ALA A 77 -4.96 -3.59 -14.17
N GLU A 78 -5.06 -2.26 -14.13
CA GLU A 78 -4.05 -1.38 -14.74
C GLU A 78 -2.67 -1.60 -14.11
N THR A 79 -2.58 -1.73 -12.78
CA THR A 79 -1.33 -2.06 -12.09
C THR A 79 -0.78 -3.43 -12.53
N LEU A 80 -1.62 -4.46 -12.58
CA LEU A 80 -1.22 -5.81 -13.02
C LEU A 80 -0.77 -5.85 -14.48
N ALA A 81 -1.32 -5.00 -15.35
CA ALA A 81 -0.91 -4.91 -16.75
C ALA A 81 0.58 -4.56 -16.92
N HIS A 82 1.17 -3.83 -15.96
CA HIS A 82 2.61 -3.54 -15.96
C HIS A 82 3.48 -4.74 -15.54
N LEU A 83 2.90 -5.76 -14.92
CA LEU A 83 3.57 -7.00 -14.57
C LEU A 83 3.50 -8.03 -15.71
N GLY A 84 2.50 -7.91 -16.60
CA GLY A 84 2.30 -8.84 -17.72
C GLY A 84 2.10 -10.28 -17.25
N ASP A 85 2.73 -11.23 -17.94
CA ASP A 85 2.67 -12.66 -17.63
C ASP A 85 3.77 -13.10 -16.64
N ALA A 86 4.39 -12.15 -15.91
CA ALA A 86 5.42 -12.49 -14.94
C ALA A 86 4.85 -13.31 -13.77
N GLU A 87 5.55 -14.38 -13.38
CA GLU A 87 5.19 -15.17 -12.19
C GLU A 87 5.63 -14.47 -10.89
N ASP A 88 6.71 -13.68 -10.97
CA ASP A 88 7.33 -12.99 -9.84
C ASP A 88 7.47 -11.49 -10.12
N ILE A 89 7.19 -10.68 -9.11
CA ILE A 89 7.44 -9.25 -9.13
C ILE A 89 8.94 -9.02 -8.94
N THR A 90 9.53 -8.23 -9.84
CA THR A 90 10.89 -7.70 -9.71
C THR A 90 10.83 -6.21 -9.32
N ILE A 91 11.91 -5.66 -8.76
CA ILE A 91 11.99 -4.22 -8.46
C ILE A 91 11.71 -3.35 -9.70
N PRO A 92 12.29 -3.62 -10.90
CA PRO A 92 11.94 -2.88 -12.11
C PRO A 92 10.45 -2.97 -12.48
N ALA A 93 9.82 -4.15 -12.34
CA ALA A 93 8.39 -4.31 -12.63
C ALA A 93 7.51 -3.53 -11.63
N ALA A 94 7.84 -3.58 -10.33
CA ALA A 94 7.18 -2.79 -9.30
C ALA A 94 7.30 -1.27 -9.55
N ALA A 95 8.48 -0.82 -9.97
CA ALA A 95 8.73 0.59 -10.33
C ALA A 95 7.94 1.00 -11.58
N ALA A 96 7.91 0.15 -12.61
CA ALA A 96 7.13 0.38 -13.83
C ALA A 96 5.63 0.49 -13.53
N ALA A 97 5.10 -0.42 -12.69
CA ALA A 97 3.70 -0.37 -12.26
C ALA A 97 3.37 0.92 -11.51
N ARG A 98 4.19 1.31 -10.52
CA ARG A 98 3.98 2.58 -9.80
C ARG A 98 4.04 3.79 -10.73
N TYR A 99 5.05 3.87 -11.58
CA TYR A 99 5.21 5.02 -12.46
C TYR A 99 4.10 5.08 -13.52
N GLY A 100 3.66 3.93 -14.04
CA GLY A 100 2.52 3.85 -14.94
C GLY A 100 1.23 4.41 -14.33
N ARG A 101 0.96 4.08 -13.06
CA ARG A 101 -0.18 4.65 -12.32
C ARG A 101 -0.07 6.17 -12.16
N VAL A 102 1.12 6.69 -11.87
CA VAL A 102 1.37 8.15 -11.82
C VAL A 102 1.08 8.82 -13.15
N GLU A 103 1.56 8.25 -14.26
CA GLU A 103 1.34 8.80 -15.59
C GLU A 103 -0.13 8.74 -16.02
N THR A 104 -0.85 7.68 -15.67
CA THR A 104 -2.27 7.54 -15.97
C THR A 104 -3.11 8.54 -15.17
N GLU A 105 -2.92 8.62 -13.85
CA GLU A 105 -3.73 9.52 -13.01
C GLU A 105 -3.39 10.99 -13.25
N ARG A 106 -2.13 11.34 -13.52
CA ARG A 106 -1.76 12.70 -13.94
C ARG A 106 -2.54 13.20 -15.15
N LYS A 107 -2.97 12.29 -16.05
CA LYS A 107 -3.75 12.64 -17.25
C LYS A 107 -5.26 12.64 -17.01
N ARG A 108 -5.75 11.86 -16.04
CA ARG A 108 -7.19 11.68 -15.75
C ARG A 108 -7.71 12.60 -14.66
N ASN A 109 -6.88 12.93 -13.69
CA ASN A 109 -7.24 13.72 -12.51
C ASN A 109 -6.72 15.16 -12.66
N GLU A 110 -7.63 16.11 -12.90
CA GLU A 110 -7.27 17.54 -13.02
C GLU A 110 -6.69 18.13 -11.72
N ASN A 111 -6.97 17.48 -10.57
CA ASN A 111 -6.49 17.88 -9.24
C ASN A 111 -5.31 17.00 -8.76
N PHE A 112 -4.63 16.31 -9.68
CA PHE A 112 -3.59 15.34 -9.36
C PHE A 112 -2.47 15.92 -8.49
N THR A 113 -2.22 15.29 -7.35
CA THR A 113 -1.17 15.67 -6.40
C THR A 113 -0.13 14.57 -6.24
N TYR A 114 1.11 14.84 -6.68
CA TYR A 114 2.21 13.90 -6.53
C TYR A 114 3.55 14.61 -6.32
N GLY A 115 3.72 15.20 -5.14
CA GLY A 115 4.95 15.86 -4.71
C GLY A 115 5.94 14.88 -4.05
N ALA A 116 7.00 15.42 -3.45
CA ALA A 116 8.05 14.63 -2.80
C ALA A 116 7.51 13.71 -1.68
N ARG A 117 6.49 14.16 -0.93
CA ARG A 117 5.85 13.36 0.12
C ARG A 117 5.12 12.14 -0.46
N GLN A 118 4.25 12.36 -1.46
CA GLN A 118 3.50 11.28 -2.11
C GLN A 118 4.45 10.32 -2.82
N GLN A 119 5.49 10.83 -3.49
CA GLN A 119 6.51 9.99 -4.11
C GLN A 119 7.20 9.09 -3.08
N PHE A 120 7.66 9.66 -1.96
CA PHE A 120 8.28 8.86 -0.88
C PHE A 120 7.33 7.79 -0.34
N ALA A 121 6.09 8.16 -0.01
CA ALA A 121 5.08 7.23 0.50
C ALA A 121 4.82 6.09 -0.49
N SER A 122 4.57 6.42 -1.76
CA SER A 122 4.27 5.46 -2.81
C SER A 122 5.39 4.43 -3.06
N TYR A 123 6.66 4.85 -2.88
CA TYR A 123 7.83 3.99 -3.06
C TYR A 123 8.05 3.12 -1.83
N LEU A 124 7.80 3.68 -0.63
CA LEU A 124 7.81 2.92 0.60
C LEU A 124 6.76 1.80 0.57
N GLU A 125 5.53 2.09 0.13
CA GLU A 125 4.48 1.09 -0.09
C GLU A 125 4.93 -0.02 -1.06
N SER A 126 5.59 0.37 -2.16
CA SER A 126 6.11 -0.62 -3.13
C SER A 126 7.19 -1.51 -2.53
N ALA A 127 8.11 -0.94 -1.76
CA ALA A 127 9.12 -1.70 -1.04
C ALA A 127 8.49 -2.60 0.03
N LEU A 128 7.44 -2.15 0.71
CA LEU A 128 6.76 -2.91 1.76
C LEU A 128 6.11 -4.17 1.20
N TYR A 129 5.26 -4.09 0.17
CA TYR A 129 4.65 -5.31 -0.36
C TYR A 129 5.73 -6.22 -0.99
N TYR A 130 6.74 -5.64 -1.65
CA TYR A 130 7.80 -6.42 -2.28
C TYR A 130 8.56 -7.26 -1.25
N GLN A 131 8.89 -6.68 -0.10
CA GLN A 131 9.59 -7.37 0.98
C GLN A 131 8.67 -8.27 1.80
N ALA A 132 7.47 -7.79 2.16
CA ALA A 132 6.54 -8.53 3.00
C ALA A 132 6.03 -9.80 2.30
N LEU A 133 5.81 -9.76 0.99
CA LEU A 133 5.32 -10.91 0.21
C LEU A 133 6.44 -11.76 -0.39
N ARG A 134 7.70 -11.53 0.00
CA ARG A 134 8.81 -12.33 -0.48
C ARG A 134 8.71 -13.75 0.07
N ASP A 135 8.59 -14.74 -0.81
CA ASP A 135 8.61 -16.16 -0.45
C ASP A 135 10.00 -16.52 0.09
N ALA A 136 10.06 -16.91 1.36
CA ALA A 136 11.31 -17.27 2.03
C ALA A 136 12.05 -18.46 1.37
N ARG A 137 11.34 -19.33 0.63
CA ARG A 137 11.91 -20.52 -0.03
C ARG A 137 12.60 -20.18 -1.33
N THR A 138 12.01 -19.29 -2.13
CA THR A 138 12.50 -18.94 -3.48
C THR A 138 13.30 -17.63 -3.47
N GLY A 139 13.09 -16.79 -2.44
CA GLY A 139 13.66 -15.46 -2.35
C GLY A 139 13.05 -14.47 -3.34
N LYS A 140 11.92 -14.80 -3.95
CA LYS A 140 11.20 -13.97 -4.93
C LYS A 140 9.86 -13.50 -4.36
N THR A 141 9.16 -12.61 -5.07
CA THR A 141 7.86 -12.08 -4.66
C THR A 141 6.80 -12.52 -5.66
N PRO A 142 6.05 -13.61 -5.42
CA PRO A 142 5.08 -14.13 -6.39
C PRO A 142 3.95 -13.13 -6.67
N VAL A 143 3.56 -13.00 -7.94
CA VAL A 143 2.42 -12.16 -8.35
C VAL A 143 1.11 -12.65 -7.71
N ASP A 144 0.95 -13.95 -7.49
CA ASP A 144 -0.23 -14.51 -6.83
C ASP A 144 -0.36 -14.06 -5.37
N PHE A 145 0.76 -13.91 -4.64
CA PHE A 145 0.74 -13.39 -3.27
C PHE A 145 0.30 -11.93 -3.25
N PHE A 146 0.77 -11.17 -4.24
CA PHE A 146 0.37 -9.77 -4.43
C PHE A 146 -1.12 -9.63 -4.74
N LYS A 147 -1.66 -10.46 -5.65
CA LYS A 147 -3.11 -10.50 -5.94
C LYS A 147 -3.92 -10.84 -4.70
N VAL A 148 -3.55 -11.88 -3.96
CA VAL A 148 -4.26 -12.29 -2.73
C VAL A 148 -4.29 -11.16 -1.70
N LEU A 149 -3.16 -10.48 -1.47
CA LEU A 149 -3.11 -9.37 -0.51
C LEU A 149 -4.06 -8.23 -0.92
N PHE A 150 -4.03 -7.84 -2.20
CA PHE A 150 -4.77 -6.67 -2.67
C PHE A 150 -6.26 -6.93 -2.91
N GLU A 151 -6.61 -8.10 -3.45
CA GLU A 151 -7.99 -8.43 -3.81
C GLU A 151 -8.79 -8.99 -2.62
N GLN A 152 -8.11 -9.59 -1.64
CA GLN A 152 -8.77 -10.29 -0.52
C GLN A 152 -8.42 -9.71 0.85
N GLU A 153 -7.51 -8.71 0.91
CA GLU A 153 -7.00 -8.11 2.15
C GLU A 153 -6.55 -9.18 3.16
N ARG A 154 -5.91 -10.23 2.64
CA ARG A 154 -5.54 -11.44 3.38
C ARG A 154 -4.08 -11.80 3.13
N LEU A 155 -3.40 -12.29 4.17
CA LEU A 155 -2.07 -12.88 4.02
C LEU A 155 -2.12 -14.20 3.23
N PRO A 156 -1.22 -14.43 2.24
CA PRO A 156 -1.28 -15.57 1.33
C PRO A 156 -0.81 -16.92 1.93
N TYR A 157 -1.23 -17.22 3.17
CA TYR A 157 -0.84 -18.46 3.86
C TYR A 157 -1.29 -19.73 3.14
N LYS A 158 -2.45 -19.70 2.48
CA LYS A 158 -2.98 -20.84 1.71
C LYS A 158 -2.15 -21.09 0.44
N GLU A 159 -1.56 -20.03 -0.08
CA GLU A 159 -0.72 -20.01 -1.27
C GLU A 159 0.75 -20.32 -0.94
N GLY A 160 1.10 -20.43 0.34
CA GLY A 160 2.40 -20.91 0.83
C GLY A 160 3.29 -19.84 1.47
N TRP A 161 2.83 -18.60 1.56
CA TRP A 161 3.56 -17.51 2.24
C TRP A 161 3.76 -17.78 3.74
N ARG A 162 4.95 -17.51 4.28
CA ARG A 162 5.32 -17.70 5.69
C ARG A 162 6.35 -16.68 6.13
#